data_AF-A0A2J8IQS2-F1
#
_entry.id   AF-A0A2J8IQS2-F1
#
_cell.length_a   1.000
_cell.length_b   1.000
_cell.length_c   1.000
_cell.angle_alpha   90.00
_cell.angle_beta   90.00
_cell.angle_gamma   90.00
#
_symmetry.space_group_name_H-M   'P 1'
#
loop_
_entity.id
_entity.type
_entity.pdbx_description
1 polymer ?
#
loop_
_entity_poly.entity_id
_entity_poly.type
_entity_poly.pdbx_seq_one_letter_code
_entity_poly.pdbx_strand_id
1 'polypeptide(L)'
;MNGDDAFARRPRDDAQISEKLRKAFDDIAKYFSKEEWEKMKSSEKIVYVYMKLNYEVMTKLGFKVTLPPFMCSKRAADFHGNDFGNDRNHRNQ
;
A
#
# COMPACT_ATOMS: atom_id res chain seq x y z
N MET A 1 40.98 -16.81 27.35
CA MET A 1 39.77 -17.39 26.75
C MET A 1 39.05 -16.24 26.06
N ASN A 2 39.18 -16.13 24.74
CA ASN A 2 38.46 -15.12 23.96
C ASN A 2 37.23 -15.84 23.40
N GLY A 3 36.08 -15.59 24.04
CA GLY A 3 34.79 -16.09 23.58
C GLY A 3 34.29 -15.13 22.52
N ASP A 4 34.47 -15.49 21.26
CA ASP A 4 34.05 -14.71 20.12
C ASP A 4 32.51 -14.66 20.12
N ASP A 5 31.94 -13.57 20.61
CA ASP A 5 30.50 -13.32 20.68
C ASP A 5 29.90 -12.99 19.28
N ALA A 6 30.34 -13.75 18.28
CA ALA A 6 29.96 -13.61 16.88
C ALA A 6 28.47 -13.94 16.63
N PHE A 7 27.80 -14.53 17.62
CA PHE A 7 26.37 -14.88 17.55
C PHE A 7 25.44 -13.77 18.05
N ALA A 8 25.92 -12.81 18.85
CA ALA A 8 25.09 -11.71 19.37
C ALA A 8 24.62 -10.72 18.28
N ARG A 9 25.23 -10.73 17.09
CA ARG A 9 24.91 -9.80 15.99
C ARG A 9 23.93 -10.31 14.95
N ARG A 10 23.39 -11.53 15.08
CA ARG A 10 22.29 -11.93 14.18
C ARG A 10 21.06 -11.11 14.56
N PRO A 11 20.53 -10.26 13.67
CA PRO A 11 19.25 -9.61 13.93
C PRO A 11 18.27 -10.76 14.12
N ARG A 12 17.76 -10.91 15.35
CA ARG A 12 16.79 -11.96 15.66
C ARG A 12 15.65 -11.84 14.62
N ASP A 13 15.24 -12.97 14.06
CA ASP A 13 14.33 -12.98 12.91
C ASP A 13 13.01 -12.26 13.21
N ASP A 14 12.61 -12.18 14.47
CA ASP A 14 11.48 -11.39 15.00
C ASP A 14 11.60 -9.89 14.71
N ALA A 15 12.79 -9.28 14.87
CA ALA A 15 13.01 -7.87 14.58
C ALA A 15 12.86 -7.56 13.09
N GLN A 16 13.34 -8.46 12.23
CA GLN A 16 13.19 -8.33 10.77
C GLN A 16 11.74 -8.53 10.33
N ILE A 17 11.01 -9.46 10.94
CA ILE A 17 9.58 -9.68 10.68
C ILE A 17 8.78 -8.45 11.11
N SER A 18 9.08 -7.88 12.28
CA SER A 18 8.44 -6.66 12.78
C SER A 18 8.66 -5.45 11.87
N GLU A 19 9.89 -5.25 11.39
CA GLU A 19 10.25 -4.18 10.44
C GLU A 19 9.48 -4.31 9.11
N LYS A 20 9.39 -5.52 8.56
CA LYS A 20 8.64 -5.81 7.33
C LYS A 20 7.14 -5.55 7.51
N LEU A 21 6.59 -5.97 8.65
CA LEU A 21 5.18 -5.79 8.95
C LEU A 21 4.84 -4.30 9.15
N ARG A 22 5.71 -3.53 9.82
CA ARG A 22 5.56 -2.07 9.94
C ARG A 22 5.51 -1.40 8.57
N LYS A 23 6.44 -1.73 7.68
CA LYS A 23 6.46 -1.20 6.30
C LYS A 23 5.18 -1.56 5.54
N ALA A 24 4.64 -2.76 5.73
CA ALA A 24 3.38 -3.15 5.12
C ALA A 24 2.19 -2.34 5.65
N PHE A 25 2.15 -2.02 6.95
CA PHE A 25 1.13 -1.12 7.50
C PHE A 25 1.23 0.29 6.92
N ASP A 26 2.44 0.86 6.84
CA ASP A 26 2.67 2.20 6.29
C ASP A 26 2.23 2.28 4.82
N ASP A 27 2.55 1.25 4.04
CA ASP A 27 2.19 1.18 2.63
C ASP A 27 0.68 0.99 2.40
N ILE A 28 -0.05 0.39 3.35
CA ILE A 28 -1.51 0.31 3.32
C ILE A 28 -2.16 1.62 3.77
N ALA A 29 -1.58 2.29 4.76
CA ALA A 29 -2.16 3.50 5.34
C ALA A 29 -2.42 4.60 4.31
N LYS A 30 -1.63 4.66 3.22
CA LYS A 30 -1.79 5.63 2.12
C LYS A 30 -3.14 5.55 1.39
N TYR A 31 -3.83 4.42 1.48
CA TYR A 31 -5.13 4.20 0.83
C TYR A 31 -6.32 4.71 1.66
N PHE A 32 -6.08 5.06 2.92
CA PHE A 32 -7.10 5.54 3.85
C PHE A 32 -6.82 6.99 4.23
N SER A 33 -7.84 7.74 4.67
CA SER A 33 -7.58 8.98 5.38
C SER A 33 -6.92 8.70 6.73
N LYS A 34 -6.21 9.70 7.29
CA LYS A 34 -5.59 9.57 8.60
C LYS A 34 -6.61 9.22 9.69
N GLU A 35 -7.78 9.85 9.65
CA GLU A 35 -8.86 9.63 10.61
C GLU A 35 -9.43 8.20 10.51
N GLU A 36 -9.72 7.72 9.29
CA GLU A 36 -10.19 6.35 9.08
C GLU A 36 -9.15 5.33 9.56
N TRP A 37 -7.88 5.55 9.21
CA TRP A 37 -6.80 4.66 9.60
C TRP A 37 -6.57 4.65 11.13
N GLU A 38 -6.66 5.79 11.80
CA GLU A 38 -6.51 5.87 13.27
C GLU A 38 -7.68 5.21 14.01
N LYS A 39 -8.90 5.27 13.46
CA LYS A 39 -10.09 4.62 14.04
C LYS A 39 -10.10 3.10 13.88
N MET A 40 -9.39 2.56 12.88
CA MET A 40 -9.33 1.12 12.64
C MET A 40 -8.57 0.36 13.73
N LYS A 41 -9.11 -0.81 14.11
CA LYS A 41 -8.44 -1.75 15.00
C LYS A 41 -7.25 -2.40 14.30
N SER A 42 -6.24 -2.83 15.06
CA SER A 42 -5.08 -3.54 14.50
C SER A 42 -5.46 -4.79 13.71
N SER A 43 -6.51 -5.51 14.16
CA SER A 43 -7.07 -6.67 13.46
C SER A 43 -7.76 -6.31 12.15
N GLU A 44 -8.26 -5.09 11.97
CA GLU A 44 -8.82 -4.64 10.69
C GLU A 44 -7.69 -4.24 9.74
N LYS A 45 -6.69 -3.52 10.26
CA LYS A 45 -5.50 -3.13 9.49
C LYS A 45 -4.76 -4.34 8.93
N ILE A 46 -4.65 -5.43 9.70
CA ILE A 46 -3.94 -6.63 9.24
C ILE A 46 -4.68 -7.31 8.08
N VAL A 47 -6.02 -7.24 8.04
CA VAL A 47 -6.81 -7.78 6.92
C VAL A 47 -6.47 -7.04 5.62
N TYR A 48 -6.35 -5.71 5.65
CA TYR A 48 -5.96 -4.93 4.47
C TYR A 48 -4.54 -5.22 4.00
N VAL A 49 -3.59 -5.42 4.93
CA VAL A 49 -2.22 -5.87 4.61
C VAL A 49 -2.27 -7.21 3.86
N TYR A 50 -3.03 -8.19 4.38
CA TYR A 50 -3.16 -9.49 3.72
C TYR A 50 -3.87 -9.39 2.36
N MET A 51 -4.91 -8.56 2.22
CA MET A 51 -5.59 -8.38 0.94
C MET A 51 -4.66 -7.83 -0.15
N LYS A 52 -3.83 -6.84 0.17
CA LYS A 52 -2.84 -6.29 -0.77
C LYS A 52 -1.75 -7.31 -1.10
N LEU A 53 -1.21 -7.98 -0.08
CA LEU A 53 -0.16 -8.97 -0.28
C LEU A 53 -0.63 -10.12 -1.18
N ASN A 54 -1.84 -10.63 -0.93
CA ASN A 54 -2.43 -11.68 -1.75
C ASN A 54 -2.67 -11.19 -3.18
N TYR A 55 -3.16 -9.97 -3.36
CA TYR A 55 -3.32 -9.38 -4.70
C TYR A 55 -1.98 -9.34 -5.46
N GLU A 56 -0.90 -8.86 -4.82
CA GLU A 56 0.42 -8.80 -5.46
C GLU A 56 0.99 -10.18 -5.78
N VAL A 57 0.85 -11.14 -4.87
CA VAL A 57 1.32 -12.52 -5.09
C VAL A 57 0.55 -13.15 -6.25
N MET A 58 -0.77 -13.07 -6.26
CA MET A 58 -1.58 -13.61 -7.36
C MET A 58 -1.26 -12.94 -8.70
N THR A 59 -1.04 -11.62 -8.70
CA THR A 59 -0.64 -10.88 -9.90
C THR A 59 0.73 -11.33 -10.41
N LYS A 60 1.72 -11.49 -9.52
CA LYS A 60 3.07 -11.98 -9.87
C LYS A 60 3.06 -13.41 -10.40
N LEU A 61 2.11 -14.23 -9.96
CA LEU A 61 1.89 -15.59 -10.45
C LEU A 61 1.16 -15.62 -11.81
N GLY A 62 0.80 -14.47 -12.38
CA GLY A 62 0.15 -14.38 -13.68
C GLY A 62 -1.37 -14.54 -13.64
N PHE A 63 -1.98 -14.57 -12.46
CA PHE A 63 -3.44 -14.58 -12.35
C PHE A 63 -4.02 -13.21 -12.68
N LYS A 64 -5.09 -13.20 -13.46
CA LYS A 64 -5.89 -11.99 -13.69
C LYS A 64 -6.79 -11.75 -12.48
N VAL A 65 -6.27 -11.04 -11.48
CA VAL A 65 -6.99 -10.67 -10.26
C VAL A 65 -7.48 -9.24 -10.30
N THR A 66 -8.68 -9.00 -9.76
CA THR A 66 -9.27 -7.67 -9.64
C THR A 66 -8.54 -6.86 -8.57
N LEU A 67 -8.28 -5.58 -8.86
CA LEU A 67 -7.70 -4.65 -7.89
C LEU A 67 -8.65 -4.52 -6.68
N PRO A 68 -8.18 -4.73 -5.44
CA PRO A 68 -9.01 -4.59 -4.26
C PRO A 68 -9.63 -3.18 -4.17
N PRO A 69 -10.92 -3.04 -3.81
CA PRO A 69 -11.61 -1.75 -3.85
C PRO A 69 -10.94 -0.63 -3.03
N PHE A 70 -10.30 -0.97 -1.90
CA PHE A 70 -9.58 0.02 -1.09
C PHE A 70 -8.31 0.55 -1.77
N MET A 71 -7.71 -0.23 -2.70
CA MET A 71 -6.55 0.21 -3.47
C MET A 71 -6.94 1.11 -4.65
N CYS A 72 -8.22 1.11 -5.05
CA CYS A 72 -8.79 2.05 -6.00
C CYS A 72 -8.94 3.42 -5.34
N SER A 73 -7.82 4.12 -5.10
CA SER A 73 -7.85 5.45 -4.51
C SER A 73 -8.59 6.41 -5.46
N LYS A 74 -9.59 7.14 -4.95
CA LYS A 74 -10.24 8.24 -5.67
C LYS A 74 -9.30 9.44 -5.90
N ARG A 75 -8.19 9.53 -5.16
CA ARG A 75 -7.24 10.66 -5.18
C ARG A 75 -6.40 10.77 -6.45
N ALA A 76 -6.35 9.75 -7.30
CA ALA A 76 -5.66 9.85 -8.59
C ALA A 76 -6.39 10.78 -9.57
N ALA A 77 -7.70 10.99 -9.39
CA ALA A 77 -8.47 11.94 -10.20
C ALA A 77 -8.20 13.39 -9.81
N ASP A 78 -7.83 13.66 -8.55
CA ASP A 78 -7.65 15.03 -8.04
C ASP A 78 -6.30 15.67 -8.50
N PHE A 79 -5.36 14.85 -8.98
CA PHE A 79 -4.08 15.31 -9.55
C PHE A 79 -4.08 15.40 -11.09
N HIS A 80 -5.12 14.90 -11.77
CA HIS A 80 -5.28 15.16 -13.19
C HIS A 80 -6.06 16.47 -13.34
N GLY A 81 -5.29 17.53 -13.58
CA GLY A 81 -5.78 18.89 -13.69
C GLY A 81 -7.03 19.02 -14.56
N ASN A 82 -7.88 19.92 -14.10
CA ASN A 82 -8.83 20.63 -14.92
C ASN A 82 -8.09 21.27 -16.11
N ASP A 83 -7.90 20.53 -17.21
CA ASP A 83 -7.39 21.05 -18.48
C ASP A 83 -8.08 20.42 -19.69
N PHE A 84 -9.39 20.15 -19.56
CA PHE A 84 -10.24 20.25 -20.74
C PHE A 84 -10.72 21.70 -20.83
N GLY A 85 -9.77 22.55 -21.24
CA GLY A 85 -10.06 23.82 -21.86
C GLY A 85 -11.13 23.58 -22.91
N ASN A 86 -12.31 24.10 -22.57
CA ASN A 86 -13.44 24.34 -23.44
C ASN A 86 -12.97 25.16 -24.65
N ASP A 87 -12.39 24.51 -25.67
CA ASP A 87 -12.20 25.14 -26.96
C ASP A 87 -13.49 25.03 -27.76
N ARG A 88 -13.89 26.21 -28.19
CA ARG A 88 -15.26 26.57 -28.50
C ARG A 88 -15.59 26.03 -29.88
N ASN A 89 -16.78 25.48 -29.95
CA ASN A 89 -17.57 25.38 -31.17
C ASN A 89 -17.49 26.71 -31.96
N HIS A 90 -16.70 26.74 -33.04
CA HIS A 90 -16.73 27.80 -34.03
C HIS A 90 -16.96 27.19 -35.41
N ARG A 91 -18.22 26.83 -35.65
CA ARG A 91 -19.05 27.18 -36.81
C ARG A 91 -18.34 27.82 -38.04
N ASN A 92 -18.74 27.29 -39.21
CA ASN A 92 -18.58 27.75 -40.61
C ASN A 92 -17.19 27.54 -41.25
N GLN A 93 -17.07 27.04 -42.49
CA GLN A 93 -17.94 27.08 -43.68
C GLN A 93 -18.08 25.71 -44.38
#